data_AF-A0A831YS06-F1
#
_entry.id   AF-A0A831YS06-F1
#
_cell.length_a   1.000
_cell.length_b   1.000
_cell.length_c   1.000
_cell.angle_alpha   90.00
_cell.angle_beta   90.00
_cell.angle_gamma   90.00
#
_symmetry.space_group_name_H-M   'P 1'
#
loop_
_entity.id
_entity.type
_entity.pdbx_description
1 polymer ?
#
loop_
_entity_poly.entity_id
_entity_poly.type
_entity_poly.pdbx_seq_one_letter_code
_entity_poly.pdbx_strand_id
1 'polypeptide(L)'
;MFSKLFGRKDTAPVSALPAIRNVTLGRTVWLDTLAWRRLGDDLRFPLDRDTLEITAQGLVDLRDGGFVHRFYTDDDVMFQAVSDDREGQRVNDITVFVPWESAYPGGRADRDAWKQRLRARTFKAAGLPEYQRLWFGDEAESQDPVTFWEDVHDDRDGVPDRRIYQTCMLFGRDLPGEGRELLLAIEQENEARDEVSFEIMIGVPLGVGEFKA
;
A
#
# COMPACT_ATOMS: atom_id res chain seq x y z
N MET A 1 -35.51 11.21 -46.14
CA MET A 1 -34.45 11.91 -45.40
C MET A 1 -34.49 11.45 -43.95
N PHE A 2 -33.77 10.38 -43.62
CA PHE A 2 -33.60 9.89 -42.24
C PHE A 2 -32.21 9.30 -42.14
N SER A 3 -31.19 10.15 -42.00
CA SER A 3 -29.81 9.71 -41.80
C SER A 3 -29.39 9.93 -40.35
N LYS A 4 -29.23 8.81 -39.65
CA LYS A 4 -28.17 8.56 -38.65
C LYS A 4 -28.16 9.46 -37.40
N LEU A 5 -29.04 9.09 -36.47
CA LEU A 5 -28.96 9.38 -35.03
C LEU A 5 -28.20 8.23 -34.32
N PHE A 6 -26.91 8.07 -34.60
CA PHE A 6 -26.06 7.18 -33.81
C PHE A 6 -24.96 8.00 -33.17
N GLY A 7 -25.16 8.26 -31.87
CA GLY A 7 -24.20 8.90 -31.00
C GLY A 7 -22.86 8.19 -31.06
N ARG A 8 -21.82 8.96 -31.34
CA ARG A 8 -20.43 8.57 -31.14
C ARG A 8 -20.33 8.21 -29.65
N LYS A 9 -20.04 6.95 -29.34
CA LYS A 9 -19.68 6.54 -27.99
C LYS A 9 -18.36 7.27 -27.72
N ASP A 10 -18.38 8.27 -26.85
CA ASP A 10 -17.15 8.91 -26.39
C ASP A 10 -16.28 7.79 -25.83
N THR A 11 -15.26 7.43 -26.58
CA THR A 11 -14.23 6.50 -26.11
C THR A 11 -13.60 7.23 -24.94
N ALA A 12 -13.86 6.76 -23.72
CA ALA A 12 -13.17 7.27 -22.55
C ALA A 12 -11.66 7.29 -22.87
N PRO A 13 -10.94 8.38 -22.53
CA PRO A 13 -9.52 8.47 -22.81
C PRO A 13 -8.82 7.23 -22.27
N VAL A 14 -7.90 6.68 -23.07
CA VAL A 14 -7.09 5.53 -22.69
C VAL A 14 -6.27 5.96 -21.46
N SER A 15 -6.40 5.22 -20.36
CA SER A 15 -5.64 5.49 -19.13
C SER A 15 -4.14 5.53 -19.44
N ALA A 16 -3.46 6.58 -19.00
CA ALA A 16 -2.00 6.66 -19.07
C ALA A 16 -1.32 5.89 -17.92
N LEU A 17 -2.10 5.46 -16.92
CA LEU A 17 -1.63 4.67 -15.80
C LEU A 17 -1.62 3.17 -16.11
N PRO A 18 -0.60 2.43 -15.66
CA PRO A 18 -0.54 0.99 -15.85
C PRO A 18 -1.67 0.31 -15.05
N ALA A 19 -2.29 -0.70 -15.66
CA ALA A 19 -3.27 -1.55 -15.01
C ALA A 19 -2.60 -2.86 -14.56
N ILE A 20 -2.53 -3.07 -13.25
CA ILE A 20 -1.79 -4.18 -12.65
C ILE A 20 -2.79 -5.28 -12.33
N ARG A 21 -2.77 -6.38 -13.10
CA ARG A 21 -3.81 -7.44 -12.98
C ARG A 21 -5.25 -6.87 -13.07
N ASN A 22 -5.46 -5.93 -13.99
CA ASN A 22 -6.70 -5.16 -14.18
C ASN A 22 -7.06 -4.16 -13.05
N VAL A 23 -6.26 -4.07 -11.98
CA VAL A 23 -6.40 -3.05 -10.95
C VAL A 23 -5.86 -1.72 -11.49
N THR A 24 -6.68 -0.68 -11.46
CA THR A 24 -6.31 0.70 -11.82
C THR A 24 -7.35 1.68 -11.28
N LEU A 25 -7.02 2.97 -11.26
CA LEU A 25 -7.91 4.04 -10.80
C LEU A 25 -9.31 3.96 -11.41
N GLY A 26 -10.35 4.07 -10.59
CA GLY A 26 -11.76 3.96 -10.97
C GLY A 26 -12.22 2.55 -11.35
N ARG A 27 -11.48 1.51 -10.94
CA ARG A 27 -11.94 0.11 -10.96
C ARG A 27 -12.34 -0.34 -9.57
N THR A 28 -13.20 -1.34 -9.53
CA THR A 28 -13.54 -2.06 -8.30
C THR A 28 -12.72 -3.35 -8.24
N VAL A 29 -12.09 -3.62 -7.11
CA VAL A 29 -11.41 -4.88 -6.81
C VAL A 29 -12.25 -5.68 -5.83
N TRP A 30 -12.49 -6.95 -6.13
CA TRP A 30 -13.13 -7.90 -5.23
C TRP A 30 -12.06 -8.82 -4.63
N LEU A 31 -12.10 -8.98 -3.32
CA LEU A 31 -11.17 -9.79 -2.53
C LEU A 31 -11.85 -11.09 -2.08
N ASP A 32 -11.10 -12.20 -2.08
CA ASP A 32 -11.52 -13.43 -1.43
C ASP A 32 -11.23 -13.36 0.07
N THR A 33 -12.24 -12.94 0.84
CA THR A 33 -12.13 -12.80 2.30
C THR A 33 -11.86 -14.12 3.03
N LEU A 34 -12.03 -15.29 2.39
CA LEU A 34 -11.66 -16.57 3.00
C LEU A 34 -10.16 -16.63 3.34
N ALA A 35 -9.32 -15.92 2.58
CA ALA A 35 -7.89 -15.84 2.77
C ALA A 35 -7.50 -15.45 4.20
N TRP A 36 -8.24 -14.51 4.79
CA TRP A 36 -7.98 -14.02 6.14
C TRP A 36 -9.00 -14.48 7.18
N ARG A 37 -10.26 -14.80 6.81
CA ARG A 37 -11.25 -15.35 7.75
C ARG A 37 -10.79 -16.64 8.42
N ARG A 38 -10.01 -17.47 7.71
CA ARG A 38 -9.44 -18.71 8.27
C ARG A 38 -8.48 -18.47 9.44
N LEU A 39 -7.92 -17.26 9.56
CA LEU A 39 -6.98 -16.88 10.61
C LEU A 39 -7.71 -16.44 11.90
N GLY A 40 -9.02 -16.18 11.84
CA GLY A 40 -9.85 -15.90 13.00
C GLY A 40 -9.28 -14.80 13.92
N ASP A 41 -9.38 -15.03 15.23
CA ASP A 41 -8.97 -14.07 16.27
C ASP A 41 -7.44 -13.88 16.38
N ASP A 42 -6.65 -14.71 15.69
CA ASP A 42 -5.19 -14.54 15.65
C ASP A 42 -4.80 -13.32 14.80
N LEU A 43 -5.64 -12.94 13.85
CA LEU A 43 -5.46 -11.81 12.95
C LEU A 43 -6.08 -10.53 13.55
N ARG A 44 -5.31 -9.44 13.53
CA ARG A 44 -5.73 -8.09 13.94
C ARG A 44 -6.16 -7.20 12.78
N PHE A 45 -6.00 -7.67 11.53
CA PHE A 45 -6.46 -7.01 10.31
C PHE A 45 -7.97 -6.69 10.33
N PRO A 46 -8.36 -5.41 10.50
CA PRO A 46 -9.76 -5.02 10.74
C PRO A 46 -10.62 -4.85 9.46
N LEU A 47 -10.30 -5.52 8.35
CA LEU A 47 -11.06 -5.38 7.10
C LEU A 47 -12.29 -6.29 7.08
N ASP A 48 -13.48 -5.69 7.14
CA ASP A 48 -14.77 -6.38 7.18
C ASP A 48 -15.52 -6.42 5.83
N ARG A 49 -14.93 -5.82 4.79
CA ARG A 49 -15.47 -5.78 3.42
C ARG A 49 -14.60 -6.56 2.43
N ASP A 50 -15.20 -6.89 1.30
CA ASP A 50 -14.59 -7.66 0.21
C ASP A 50 -14.42 -6.85 -1.08
N THR A 51 -14.87 -5.60 -1.08
CA THR A 51 -14.94 -4.77 -2.28
C THR A 51 -14.18 -3.47 -2.03
N LEU A 52 -13.23 -3.16 -2.92
CA LEU A 52 -12.40 -1.95 -2.88
C LEU A 52 -12.68 -1.12 -4.13
N GLU A 53 -13.18 0.09 -3.97
CA GLU A 53 -13.32 1.05 -5.08
C GLU A 53 -12.05 1.89 -5.15
N ILE A 54 -11.27 1.73 -6.23
CA ILE A 54 -9.99 2.43 -6.36
C ILE A 54 -10.23 3.88 -6.77
N THR A 55 -9.82 4.81 -5.94
CA THR A 55 -9.99 6.26 -6.13
C THR A 55 -8.69 6.98 -6.44
N ALA A 56 -7.53 6.43 -6.05
CA ALA A 56 -6.22 6.96 -6.40
C ALA A 56 -5.21 5.84 -6.71
N GLN A 57 -4.16 6.17 -7.47
CA GLN A 57 -3.10 5.25 -7.86
C GLN A 57 -1.72 5.87 -7.67
N GLY A 58 -0.90 5.23 -6.84
CA GLY A 58 0.48 5.59 -6.54
C GLY A 58 1.49 4.72 -7.27
N LEU A 59 2.63 5.32 -7.61
CA LEU A 59 3.77 4.63 -8.20
C LEU A 59 5.07 5.04 -7.51
N VAL A 60 5.85 4.03 -7.13
CA VAL A 60 7.20 4.17 -6.58
C VAL A 60 8.19 3.47 -7.51
N ASP A 61 9.28 4.16 -7.83
CA ASP A 61 10.47 3.58 -8.47
C ASP A 61 11.57 3.38 -7.41
N LEU A 62 11.89 2.12 -7.10
CA LEU A 62 12.89 1.77 -6.09
C LEU A 62 14.34 1.89 -6.60
N ARG A 63 14.57 2.44 -7.80
CA ARG A 63 15.86 2.67 -8.47
C ARG A 63 16.68 1.43 -8.84
N ASP A 64 16.50 0.33 -8.12
CA ASP A 64 17.16 -0.96 -8.39
C ASP A 64 16.34 -1.88 -9.33
N GLY A 65 15.41 -1.29 -10.11
CA GLY A 65 14.56 -2.00 -11.06
C GLY A 65 13.26 -2.56 -10.48
N GLY A 66 13.04 -2.41 -9.17
CA GLY A 66 11.76 -2.73 -8.52
C GLY A 66 10.79 -1.55 -8.53
N PHE A 67 9.50 -1.85 -8.63
CA PHE A 67 8.41 -0.88 -8.59
C PHE A 67 7.39 -1.27 -7.54
N VAL A 68 6.80 -0.27 -6.88
CA VAL A 68 5.64 -0.45 -6.00
C VAL A 68 4.47 0.32 -6.58
N HIS A 69 3.39 -0.41 -6.86
CA HIS A 69 2.10 0.12 -7.32
C HIS A 69 1.16 0.11 -6.13
N ARG A 70 0.55 1.26 -5.82
CA ARG A 70 -0.41 1.38 -4.72
C ARG A 70 -1.73 1.86 -5.28
N PHE A 71 -2.81 1.29 -4.78
CA PHE A 71 -4.16 1.64 -5.16
C PHE A 71 -4.92 1.91 -3.89
N TYR A 72 -5.46 3.11 -3.80
CA TYR A 72 -6.11 3.62 -2.60
C TYR A 72 -7.61 3.63 -2.81
N THR A 73 -8.35 3.37 -1.73
CA THR A 73 -9.77 3.64 -1.64
C THR A 73 -10.01 4.99 -0.95
N ASP A 74 -11.25 5.45 -0.94
CA ASP A 74 -11.65 6.69 -0.25
C ASP A 74 -11.64 6.60 1.28
N ASP A 75 -11.63 5.38 1.82
CA ASP A 75 -11.46 5.05 3.24
C ASP A 75 -10.09 4.44 3.54
N ASP A 76 -9.07 4.91 2.80
CA ASP A 76 -7.64 4.73 3.13
C ASP A 76 -7.11 3.29 3.09
N VAL A 77 -7.86 2.33 2.53
CA VAL A 77 -7.35 0.99 2.27
C VAL A 77 -6.36 1.05 1.12
N MET A 78 -5.19 0.44 1.31
CA MET A 78 -4.13 0.39 0.33
C MET A 78 -3.94 -1.03 -0.19
N PHE A 79 -4.30 -1.25 -1.46
CA PHE A 79 -3.89 -2.44 -2.20
C PHE A 79 -2.52 -2.16 -2.84
N GLN A 80 -1.50 -2.92 -2.46
CA GLN A 80 -0.12 -2.74 -2.92
C GLN A 80 0.31 -3.94 -3.76
N ALA A 81 0.92 -3.68 -4.92
CA ALA A 81 1.59 -4.68 -5.74
C ALA A 81 3.05 -4.29 -5.96
N VAL A 82 3.98 -5.23 -5.79
CA VAL A 82 5.41 -5.04 -6.08
C VAL A 82 5.74 -5.77 -7.37
N SER A 83 6.50 -5.15 -8.27
CA SER A 83 6.87 -5.73 -9.56
C SER A 83 8.29 -5.41 -10.01
N ASP A 84 8.80 -6.20 -10.96
CA ASP A 84 10.12 -6.01 -11.60
C ASP A 84 10.07 -5.13 -12.86
N ASP A 85 8.91 -4.55 -13.17
CA ASP A 85 8.72 -3.58 -14.24
C ASP A 85 7.65 -2.54 -13.90
N ARG A 86 7.77 -1.38 -14.54
CA ARG A 86 6.88 -0.24 -14.35
C ARG A 86 5.45 -0.52 -14.82
N GLU A 87 5.27 -1.41 -15.79
CA GLU A 87 3.96 -1.78 -16.33
C GLU A 87 3.25 -2.85 -15.47
N GLY A 88 3.93 -3.40 -14.46
CA GLY A 88 3.46 -4.46 -13.57
C GLY A 88 3.09 -5.75 -14.26
N GLN A 89 3.79 -6.11 -15.33
CA GLN A 89 3.62 -7.39 -16.01
C GLN A 89 4.23 -8.53 -15.21
N ARG A 90 5.28 -8.26 -14.43
CA ARG A 90 5.97 -9.20 -13.54
C ARG A 90 5.73 -8.82 -12.08
N VAL A 91 4.53 -9.10 -11.59
CA VAL A 91 4.15 -8.91 -10.17
C VAL A 91 4.76 -10.02 -9.33
N ASN A 92 5.43 -9.63 -8.24
CA ASN A 92 6.10 -10.50 -7.30
C ASN A 92 5.25 -10.77 -6.05
N ASP A 93 4.65 -9.71 -5.51
CA ASP A 93 3.89 -9.74 -4.27
C ASP A 93 2.69 -8.81 -4.34
N ILE A 94 1.61 -9.17 -3.65
CA ILE A 94 0.42 -8.37 -3.49
C ILE A 94 0.03 -8.39 -2.02
N THR A 95 -0.23 -7.23 -1.45
CA THR A 95 -0.61 -7.09 -0.05
C THR A 95 -1.73 -6.05 0.06
N VAL A 96 -2.75 -6.33 0.88
CA VAL A 96 -3.72 -5.31 1.28
C VAL A 96 -3.36 -4.83 2.67
N PHE A 97 -3.30 -3.51 2.82
CA PHE A 97 -3.07 -2.82 4.07
C PHE A 97 -4.27 -1.95 4.42
N VAL A 98 -4.59 -1.87 5.70
CA VAL A 98 -5.56 -0.93 6.25
C VAL A 98 -4.90 -0.08 7.32
N PRO A 99 -5.27 1.20 7.48
CA PRO A 99 -4.73 2.04 8.54
C PRO A 99 -5.08 1.49 9.92
N TRP A 100 -4.14 1.59 10.84
CA TRP A 100 -4.34 1.27 12.25
C TRP A 100 -4.22 2.50 13.14
N GLU A 101 -3.20 3.32 12.90
CA GLU A 101 -2.91 4.53 13.66
C GLU A 101 -2.24 5.55 12.75
N SER A 102 -2.71 6.79 12.84
CA SER A 102 -2.08 7.97 12.24
C SER A 102 -1.74 8.95 13.36
N ALA A 103 -0.55 9.55 13.30
CA ALA A 103 -0.10 10.54 14.26
C ALA A 103 0.73 11.64 13.59
N TYR A 104 0.58 12.87 14.09
CA TYR A 104 1.40 14.00 13.67
C TYR A 104 2.49 14.27 14.72
N PRO A 105 3.78 14.35 14.35
CA PRO A 105 4.83 14.66 15.30
C PRO A 105 4.66 16.07 15.87
N GLY A 106 4.77 16.20 17.18
CA GLY A 106 4.83 17.49 17.87
C GLY A 106 6.16 18.22 17.70
N GLY A 107 7.19 17.55 17.17
CA GLY A 107 8.46 18.15 16.81
C GLY A 107 9.57 17.14 16.55
N ARG A 108 10.81 17.63 16.61
CA ARG A 108 12.01 16.82 16.29
C ARG A 108 12.18 15.59 17.17
N ALA A 109 11.87 15.69 18.46
CA ALA A 109 11.99 14.57 19.39
C ALA A 109 11.11 13.38 18.98
N ASP A 110 9.88 13.64 18.53
CA ASP A 110 8.95 12.61 18.08
C ASP A 110 9.43 11.96 16.78
N ARG A 111 9.98 12.76 15.85
CA ARG A 111 10.62 12.24 14.63
C ARG A 111 11.84 11.38 14.92
N ASP A 112 12.69 11.79 15.85
CA ASP A 112 13.87 11.00 16.23
C ASP A 112 13.45 9.68 16.90
N ALA A 113 12.42 9.70 17.75
CA ALA A 113 11.84 8.51 18.37
C ALA A 113 11.20 7.57 17.34
N TRP A 114 10.46 8.11 16.37
CA TRP A 114 9.86 7.33 15.28
C TRP A 114 10.93 6.64 14.42
N LYS A 115 11.98 7.38 14.03
CA LYS A 115 13.11 6.83 13.28
C LYS A 115 13.81 5.71 14.03
N GLN A 116 13.96 5.80 15.36
CA GLN A 116 14.51 4.70 16.16
C GLN A 116 13.60 3.46 16.12
N ARG A 117 12.28 3.62 16.16
CA ARG A 117 11.32 2.51 16.05
C ARG A 117 11.39 1.84 14.68
N LEU A 118 11.48 2.61 13.59
CA LEU A 118 11.61 2.05 12.24
C LEU A 118 12.88 1.21 12.06
N ARG A 119 13.96 1.56 12.76
CA ARG A 119 15.25 0.86 12.63
C ARG A 119 15.35 -0.39 13.50
N ALA A 120 14.50 -0.53 14.52
CA ALA A 120 14.56 -1.60 15.49
C ALA A 120 14.27 -2.98 14.88
N ARG A 121 14.68 -4.05 15.58
CA ARG A 121 14.33 -5.44 15.23
C ARG A 121 12.84 -5.73 15.42
N THR A 122 12.21 -5.04 16.35
CA THR A 122 10.80 -5.24 16.66
C THR A 122 10.04 -3.93 16.66
N PHE A 123 8.76 -4.01 16.33
CA PHE A 123 7.86 -2.88 16.37
C PHE A 123 6.69 -3.20 17.30
N LYS A 124 6.37 -2.24 18.18
CA LYS A 124 5.20 -2.27 19.06
C LYS A 124 4.35 -1.04 18.78
N ALA A 125 3.04 -1.25 18.81
CA ALA A 125 2.03 -0.21 18.70
C ALA A 125 0.91 -0.49 19.72
N ALA A 126 0.18 0.55 20.10
CA ALA A 126 -0.91 0.38 21.06
C ALA A 126 -1.99 -0.53 20.47
N GLY A 127 -2.49 -1.48 21.28
CA GLY A 127 -3.52 -2.43 20.87
C GLY A 127 -3.05 -3.55 19.93
N LEU A 128 -1.77 -3.58 19.57
CA LEU A 128 -1.18 -4.59 18.70
C LEU A 128 -0.13 -5.44 19.43
N PRO A 129 0.06 -6.71 19.01
CA PRO A 129 1.19 -7.50 19.46
C PRO A 129 2.52 -6.95 18.93
N GLU A 130 3.63 -7.52 19.38
CA GLU A 130 4.95 -7.22 18.81
C GLU A 130 5.11 -7.86 17.42
N TYR A 131 5.67 -7.12 16.47
CA TYR A 131 6.04 -7.61 15.14
C TYR A 131 7.55 -7.62 14.98
N GLN A 132 8.08 -8.62 14.27
CA GLN A 132 9.51 -8.73 13.94
C GLN A 132 9.80 -8.06 12.61
N ARG A 133 10.97 -7.45 12.45
CA ARG A 133 11.36 -6.80 11.19
C ARG A 133 11.46 -7.85 10.09
N LEU A 134 10.70 -7.65 9.02
CA LEU A 134 10.62 -8.59 7.90
C LEU A 134 11.60 -8.23 6.80
N TRP A 135 11.73 -6.94 6.47
CA TRP A 135 12.74 -6.48 5.52
C TRP A 135 14.14 -6.56 6.13
N PHE A 136 15.11 -6.99 5.32
CA PHE A 136 16.52 -7.16 5.70
C PHE A 136 16.77 -8.21 6.80
N GLY A 137 15.74 -8.96 7.23
CA GLY A 137 15.82 -9.94 8.31
C GLY A 137 16.00 -9.33 9.71
N ASP A 138 16.10 -10.21 10.70
CA ASP A 138 16.16 -9.87 12.13
C ASP A 138 17.59 -9.97 12.72
N GLU A 139 18.55 -10.48 11.96
CA GLU A 139 19.92 -10.72 12.43
C GLU A 139 20.64 -9.45 12.93
N ALA A 140 20.44 -8.32 12.26
CA ALA A 140 21.04 -7.05 12.66
C ALA A 140 20.23 -6.34 13.76
N GLU A 141 20.90 -5.74 14.75
CA GLU A 141 20.21 -4.99 15.82
C GLU A 141 19.44 -3.78 15.29
N SER A 142 19.98 -3.16 14.24
CA SER A 142 19.42 -1.97 13.60
C SER A 142 19.58 -2.09 12.08
N GLN A 143 18.58 -1.63 11.35
CA GLN A 143 18.63 -1.49 9.89
C GLN A 143 18.03 -0.17 9.46
N ASP A 144 18.57 0.43 8.41
CA ASP A 144 18.01 1.69 7.91
C ASP A 144 16.70 1.41 7.13
N PRO A 145 15.65 2.23 7.36
CA PRO A 145 14.40 2.10 6.63
C PRO A 145 14.57 2.39 5.14
N VAL A 146 13.66 1.83 4.35
CA VAL A 146 13.57 2.13 2.93
C VAL A 146 13.02 3.54 2.77
N THR A 147 13.60 4.31 1.84
CA THR A 147 13.07 5.64 1.51
C THR A 147 12.82 5.77 0.02
N PHE A 148 11.74 6.45 -0.34
CA PHE A 148 11.38 6.69 -1.74
C PHE A 148 10.42 7.86 -1.90
N TRP A 149 10.28 8.31 -3.14
CA TRP A 149 9.18 9.17 -3.56
C TRP A 149 8.08 8.32 -4.17
N GLU A 150 6.84 8.64 -3.83
CA GLU A 150 5.65 8.12 -4.45
C GLU A 150 4.97 9.22 -5.27
N ASP A 151 4.73 8.94 -6.55
CA ASP A 151 3.94 9.79 -7.45
C ASP A 151 2.49 9.30 -7.39
N VAL A 152 1.56 10.13 -6.88
CA VAL A 152 0.15 9.76 -6.69
C VAL A 152 -0.74 10.51 -7.67
N HIS A 153 -1.68 9.77 -8.25
CA HIS A 153 -2.61 10.22 -9.28
C HIS A 153 -4.04 10.00 -8.76
N ASP A 154 -4.88 11.03 -8.88
CA ASP A 154 -6.30 11.03 -8.57
C ASP A 154 -7.17 10.96 -9.84
N ASP A 155 -6.54 11.09 -11.02
CA ASP A 155 -7.16 10.80 -12.31
C ASP A 155 -6.28 9.90 -13.22
N ARG A 156 -6.70 9.70 -14.47
CA ARG A 156 -6.10 8.74 -15.41
C ARG A 156 -5.18 9.38 -16.46
N ASP A 157 -4.88 10.67 -16.37
CA ASP A 157 -4.13 11.42 -17.37
C ASP A 157 -2.61 11.15 -17.34
N GLY A 158 -2.12 10.55 -16.24
CA GLY A 158 -0.73 10.16 -16.05
C GLY A 158 0.18 11.28 -15.53
N VAL A 159 -0.39 12.41 -15.10
CA VAL A 159 0.30 13.50 -14.42
C VAL A 159 0.10 13.32 -12.91
N PRO A 160 1.18 13.24 -12.10
CA PRO A 160 1.02 13.12 -10.66
C PRO A 160 0.36 14.37 -10.06
N ASP A 161 -0.71 14.20 -9.31
CA ASP A 161 -1.39 15.26 -8.56
C ASP A 161 -0.60 15.67 -7.31
N ARG A 162 0.13 14.72 -6.72
CA ARG A 162 1.00 14.96 -5.57
C ARG A 162 2.17 14.00 -5.54
N ARG A 163 3.23 14.42 -4.84
CA ARG A 163 4.39 13.57 -4.52
C ARG A 163 4.58 13.47 -3.02
N ILE A 164 4.80 12.26 -2.54
CA ILE A 164 4.96 11.98 -1.11
C ILE A 164 6.31 11.32 -0.90
N TYR A 165 7.16 11.91 -0.06
CA TYR A 165 8.39 11.27 0.38
C TYR A 165 8.09 10.38 1.56
N GLN A 166 8.50 9.11 1.48
CA GLN A 166 8.23 8.14 2.52
C GLN A 166 9.52 7.52 3.04
N THR A 167 9.53 7.27 4.35
CA THR A 167 10.53 6.47 5.04
C THR A 167 9.80 5.36 5.78
N CYS A 168 9.98 4.10 5.37
CA CYS A 168 9.20 3.00 5.91
C CYS A 168 10.01 1.73 6.18
N MET A 169 9.43 0.88 7.02
CA MET A 169 9.94 -0.45 7.33
C MET A 169 8.78 -1.44 7.43
N LEU A 170 8.95 -2.63 6.84
CA LEU A 170 7.98 -3.71 6.94
C LEU A 170 8.37 -4.66 8.08
N PHE A 171 7.39 -4.90 8.95
CA PHE A 171 7.43 -5.88 10.02
C PHE A 171 6.37 -6.95 9.76
N GLY A 172 6.52 -8.11 10.40
CA GLY A 172 5.61 -9.22 10.27
C GLY A 172 5.58 -10.10 11.51
N ARG A 173 4.52 -10.87 11.64
CA ARG A 173 4.42 -11.97 12.59
C ARG A 173 3.76 -13.16 11.91
N ASP A 174 4.24 -14.35 12.23
CA ASP A 174 3.62 -15.58 11.78
C ASP A 174 2.36 -15.86 12.61
N LEU A 175 1.33 -16.35 11.93
CA LEU A 175 0.06 -16.77 12.52
C LEU A 175 -0.09 -18.29 12.35
N PRO A 176 -1.03 -18.94 13.05
CA PRO A 176 -1.29 -20.36 12.84
C PRO A 176 -1.63 -20.72 11.39
N GLY A 177 -1.28 -21.95 10.99
CA GLY A 177 -1.24 -22.33 9.58
C GLY A 177 -0.14 -21.56 8.85
N GLU A 178 -0.14 -21.57 7.52
CA GLU A 178 0.80 -20.74 6.74
C GLU A 178 0.33 -19.26 6.70
N GLY A 179 -0.19 -18.76 7.82
CA GLY A 179 -0.71 -17.41 7.96
C GLY A 179 0.39 -16.41 8.33
N ARG A 180 0.27 -15.19 7.83
CA ARG A 180 1.15 -14.08 8.21
C ARG A 180 0.37 -12.79 8.26
N GLU A 181 0.66 -11.97 9.27
CA GLU A 181 0.19 -10.60 9.33
C GLU A 181 1.37 -9.66 9.25
N LEU A 182 1.18 -8.56 8.52
CA LEU A 182 2.18 -7.56 8.23
C LEU A 182 1.84 -6.26 8.95
N LEU A 183 2.88 -5.53 9.35
CA LEU A 183 2.78 -4.17 9.85
C LEU A 183 3.73 -3.30 9.02
N LEU A 184 3.19 -2.31 8.32
CA LEU A 184 3.96 -1.32 7.61
C LEU A 184 3.96 -0.02 8.43
N ALA A 185 5.13 0.40 8.90
CA ALA A 185 5.30 1.66 9.61
C ALA A 185 5.96 2.68 8.67
N ILE A 186 5.38 3.88 8.57
CA ILE A 186 5.72 4.89 7.58
C ILE A 186 5.86 6.26 8.26
N GLU A 187 6.93 7.00 7.96
CA GLU A 187 6.96 8.46 8.05
C GLU A 187 6.70 9.01 6.64
N GLN A 188 5.70 9.89 6.51
CA GLN A 188 5.36 10.55 5.24
C GLN A 188 5.65 12.04 5.34
N GLU A 189 6.23 12.61 4.29
CA GLU A 189 6.40 14.05 4.10
C GLU A 189 5.80 14.44 2.75
N ASN A 190 5.05 15.54 2.71
CA ASN A 190 4.59 16.10 1.44
C ASN A 190 5.77 16.67 0.63
N GLU A 191 5.53 17.04 -0.63
CA GLU A 191 6.59 17.54 -1.51
C GLU A 191 7.30 18.80 -0.97
N ALA A 192 6.55 19.68 -0.31
CA ALA A 192 7.07 20.90 0.32
C ALA A 192 7.84 20.64 1.62
N ARG A 193 7.72 19.44 2.22
CA ARG A 193 8.32 19.01 3.50
C ARG A 193 7.93 19.87 4.70
N ASP A 194 6.75 20.48 4.64
CA ASP A 194 6.18 21.25 5.74
C ASP A 194 5.10 20.48 6.51
N GLU A 195 4.58 19.39 5.93
CA GLU A 195 3.68 18.45 6.59
C GLU A 195 4.35 17.09 6.75
N VAL A 196 4.23 16.52 7.95
CA VAL A 196 4.77 15.20 8.31
C VAL A 196 3.70 14.42 9.06
N SER A 197 3.52 13.15 8.71
CA SER A 197 2.71 12.20 9.48
C SER A 197 3.46 10.89 9.70
N PHE A 198 3.05 10.16 10.74
CA PHE A 198 3.44 8.80 11.01
C PHE A 198 2.23 7.89 10.83
N GLU A 199 2.37 6.86 10.02
CA GLU A 199 1.32 5.90 9.73
C GLU A 199 1.74 4.50 10.17
N ILE A 200 0.80 3.78 10.78
CA ILE A 200 0.88 2.35 11.02
C ILE A 200 -0.24 1.71 10.23
N MET A 201 0.09 0.80 9.33
CA MET A 201 -0.89 0.00 8.60
C MET A 201 -0.70 -1.48 8.92
N ILE A 202 -1.81 -2.21 9.00
CA ILE A 202 -1.83 -3.66 9.18
C ILE A 202 -2.30 -4.30 7.91
N GLY A 203 -1.66 -5.40 7.51
CA GLY A 203 -1.93 -6.02 6.23
C GLY A 203 -1.82 -7.52 6.20
N VAL A 204 -2.36 -8.08 5.13
CA VAL A 204 -2.29 -9.49 4.79
C VAL A 204 -1.78 -9.65 3.35
N PRO A 205 -0.82 -10.56 3.12
CA PRO A 205 -0.42 -10.91 1.76
C PRO A 205 -1.56 -11.63 1.05
N LEU A 206 -1.72 -11.39 -0.25
CA LEU A 206 -2.70 -12.03 -1.10
C LEU A 206 -2.03 -12.86 -2.20
N GLY A 207 -2.55 -14.06 -2.40
CA GLY A 207 -2.30 -14.85 -3.60
C GLY A 207 -3.00 -14.28 -4.83
N VAL A 208 -2.48 -14.58 -6.01
CA VAL A 208 -3.05 -14.12 -7.30
C VAL A 208 -4.51 -14.56 -7.51
N GLY A 209 -4.94 -15.66 -6.88
CA GLY A 209 -6.32 -16.14 -6.93
C GLY A 209 -7.28 -15.51 -5.90
N GLU A 210 -6.77 -14.70 -4.98
CA GLU A 210 -7.52 -14.16 -3.85
C GLU A 210 -8.07 -12.75 -4.13
N PHE A 211 -8.02 -12.29 -5.39
CA PHE A 211 -8.68 -11.06 -5.82
C PHE A 211 -9.01 -11.07 -7.33
N LYS A 212 -9.87 -10.15 -7.76
CA LYS A 212 -10.18 -9.87 -9.18
C LYS A 212 -10.61 -8.41 -9.36
N ALA A 213 -10.43 -7.85 -10.56
CA ALA A 213 -10.81 -6.48 -10.93
C ALA A 213 -11.40 -6.41 -12.34
#